data_AF-A0A1I1RK90-F1
#
_entry.id   AF-A0A1I1RK90-F1
#
_cell.length_a   1.000
_cell.length_b   1.000
_cell.length_c   1.000
_cell.angle_alpha   90.00
_cell.angle_beta   90.00
_cell.angle_gamma   90.00
#
_symmetry.space_group_name_H-M   'P 1'
#
loop_
_entity.id
_entity.type
_entity.pdbx_description
1 polymer ?
#
loop_
_entity_poly.entity_id
_entity_poly.type
_entity_poly.pdbx_seq_one_letter_code
_entity_poly.pdbx_strand_id
1 'polypeptide(L)'
;MAKRDFYEILGISKGASAAEIKKAYRKKAIEFHPDKNPDDKDAEAKFKEAAEAYEILSDENKKARYDQYGHQAFENGGGGGGFGGGMNMDDIFSQFGDIFGGGGGGFSGFGGGGGQRRVKGSNLRIRVKLTLEEIATGVDKKIKVKRKVQAPGTTYKTCSTCGGSGQVTRIANTILGRMQTSAPCNVCGGAGQTIDKKPSDADAQGLKVAEETVSIKIPAGVVDGMQLKVSGKGNEAPGNGISGDLIVVIEEEAHAKLQREGDNLHYDLYVSFPDAVLGTSKEIETVTGKVRIKVEAGVQSGKILRLRGKGIPSINGYGKGDLLVHVNVWTPKTLNKQQKDFFESMQDDEHFSPKPESSDKSFFEKVKDMFS
;
A
#
# COMPACT_ATOMS: atom_id res chain seq x y z
N MET A 1 12.47 1.01 48.18
CA MET A 1 11.47 -0.02 47.83
C MET A 1 12.21 -1.10 47.07
N ALA A 2 11.94 -2.39 47.33
CA ALA A 2 12.56 -3.46 46.56
C ALA A 2 12.17 -3.32 45.08
N LYS A 3 13.14 -3.43 44.16
CA LYS A 3 12.87 -3.43 42.72
C LYS A 3 11.94 -4.61 42.38
N ARG A 4 11.01 -4.39 41.45
CA ARG A 4 10.05 -5.41 41.00
C ARG A 4 10.78 -6.47 40.20
N ASP A 5 10.39 -7.73 40.37
CA ASP A 5 11.02 -8.85 39.68
C ASP A 5 10.84 -8.75 38.15
N PHE A 6 11.91 -9.02 37.39
CA PHE A 6 11.89 -8.88 35.93
C PHE A 6 10.91 -9.85 35.23
N TYR A 7 10.64 -11.03 35.79
CA TYR A 7 9.63 -11.94 35.26
C TYR A 7 8.21 -11.39 35.50
N GLU A 8 7.97 -10.75 36.65
CA GLU A 8 6.70 -10.08 36.95
C GLU A 8 6.45 -8.86 36.06
N ILE A 9 7.49 -8.07 35.78
CA ILE A 9 7.41 -6.90 34.89
C ILE A 9 6.98 -7.32 33.47
N LEU A 10 7.56 -8.41 32.95
CA LEU A 10 7.19 -8.97 31.65
C LEU A 10 5.91 -9.83 31.71
N GLY A 11 5.42 -10.19 32.89
CA GLY A 11 4.22 -11.01 33.08
C GLY A 11 4.41 -12.47 32.66
N ILE A 12 5.58 -13.04 32.94
CA ILE A 12 5.98 -14.41 32.58
C ILE A 12 6.45 -15.17 33.82
N SER A 13 6.55 -16.50 33.72
CA SER A 13 7.06 -17.34 34.81
C SER A 13 8.59 -17.45 34.79
N LYS A 14 9.18 -17.65 35.98
CA LYS A 14 10.60 -18.00 36.14
C LYS A 14 10.83 -19.37 35.49
N GLY A 15 11.60 -19.41 34.41
CA GLY A 15 11.77 -20.59 33.54
C GLY A 15 11.26 -20.41 32.10
N ALA A 16 10.68 -19.25 31.77
CA ALA A 16 10.29 -18.92 30.40
C ALA A 16 11.46 -19.04 29.40
N SER A 17 11.16 -19.58 28.23
CA SER A 17 12.08 -19.68 27.10
C SER A 17 12.42 -18.30 26.53
N ALA A 18 13.55 -18.18 25.81
CA ALA A 18 13.94 -16.94 25.15
C ALA A 18 12.86 -16.40 24.19
N ALA A 19 12.13 -17.31 23.54
CA ALA A 19 11.02 -16.96 22.65
C ALA A 19 9.83 -16.35 23.41
N GLU A 20 9.51 -16.86 24.61
CA GLU A 20 8.45 -16.35 25.48
C GLU A 20 8.82 -14.99 26.08
N ILE A 21 10.06 -14.83 26.54
CA ILE A 21 10.60 -13.55 27.03
C ILE A 21 10.50 -12.48 25.95
N LYS A 22 10.92 -12.81 24.72
CA LYS A 22 10.80 -11.90 23.56
C LYS A 22 9.35 -11.59 23.21
N LYS A 23 8.45 -12.57 23.29
CA LYS A 23 7.02 -12.34 23.01
C LYS A 23 6.37 -11.42 24.05
N ALA A 24 6.69 -11.62 25.32
CA ALA A 24 6.20 -10.84 26.43
C ALA A 24 6.67 -9.37 26.37
N TYR A 25 7.96 -9.17 26.12
CA TYR A 25 8.52 -7.82 25.91
C TYR A 25 7.83 -7.08 24.76
N ARG A 26 7.64 -7.75 23.61
CA ARG A 26 6.93 -7.13 22.47
C ARG A 26 5.51 -6.70 22.80
N LYS A 27 4.79 -7.50 23.60
CA LYS A 27 3.44 -7.14 24.04
C LYS A 27 3.47 -5.89 24.91
N LYS A 28 4.39 -5.82 25.89
CA LYS A 28 4.55 -4.69 26.80
C LYS A 28 5.05 -3.42 26.10
N ALA A 29 5.97 -3.57 25.15
CA ALA A 29 6.50 -2.45 24.36
C ALA A 29 5.45 -1.82 23.45
N ILE A 30 4.52 -2.60 22.89
CA ILE A 30 3.38 -2.08 22.12
C ILE A 30 2.33 -1.45 23.05
N GLU A 31 2.10 -2.04 24.22
CA GLU A 31 1.13 -1.55 25.22
C GLU A 31 1.53 -0.18 25.78
N PHE A 32 2.83 0.02 26.05
CA PHE A 32 3.37 1.24 26.66
C PHE A 32 4.16 2.12 25.68
N HIS A 33 3.92 1.98 24.37
CA HIS A 33 4.60 2.79 23.35
C HIS A 33 4.17 4.27 23.47
N PRO A 34 5.10 5.26 23.36
CA PRO A 34 4.76 6.69 23.41
C PRO A 34 3.76 7.12 22.34
N ASP A 35 3.87 6.60 21.11
CA ASP A 35 2.88 6.91 20.04
C ASP A 35 1.44 6.52 20.40
N LYS A 36 1.26 5.49 21.23
CA LYS A 36 -0.07 5.06 21.70
C LYS A 36 -0.48 5.72 23.02
N ASN A 37 0.49 6.21 23.78
CA ASN A 37 0.31 6.83 25.09
C ASN A 37 1.09 8.16 25.14
N PRO A 38 0.72 9.17 24.32
CA PRO A 38 1.40 10.45 24.32
C PRO A 38 1.24 11.14 25.68
N ASP A 39 2.34 11.71 26.18
CA ASP A 39 2.43 12.45 27.45
C ASP A 39 2.11 11.66 28.75
N ASP A 40 2.05 10.32 28.68
CA ASP A 40 1.83 9.46 29.85
C ASP A 40 3.16 9.04 30.51
N LYS A 41 3.50 9.69 31.63
CA LYS A 41 4.71 9.41 32.42
C LYS A 41 4.70 8.03 33.07
N ASP A 42 3.53 7.46 33.35
CA ASP A 42 3.42 6.13 33.95
C ASP A 42 3.64 5.04 32.89
N ALA A 43 3.17 5.26 31.66
CA ALA A 43 3.49 4.40 30.51
C ALA A 43 4.98 4.41 30.20
N GLU A 44 5.62 5.59 30.22
CA GLU A 44 7.06 5.74 30.02
C GLU A 44 7.88 4.98 31.08
N ALA A 45 7.50 5.09 32.36
CA ALA A 45 8.15 4.36 33.45
C ALA A 45 8.02 2.84 33.28
N LYS A 46 6.84 2.34 32.93
CA LYS A 46 6.59 0.90 32.68
C LYS A 46 7.32 0.40 31.43
N PHE A 47 7.49 1.24 30.42
CA PHE A 47 8.27 0.93 29.23
C PHE A 47 9.75 0.76 29.57
N LYS A 48 10.32 1.67 30.37
CA LYS A 48 11.70 1.58 30.88
C LYS A 48 11.92 0.31 31.72
N GLU A 49 11.01 0.01 32.64
CA GLU A 49 11.04 -1.22 33.44
C GLU A 49 11.03 -2.48 32.54
N ALA A 50 10.18 -2.50 31.51
CA ALA A 50 10.10 -3.63 30.58
C ALA A 50 11.35 -3.79 29.71
N ALA A 51 11.99 -2.69 29.32
CA ALA A 51 13.25 -2.69 28.57
C ALA A 51 14.41 -3.23 29.42
N GLU A 52 14.54 -2.77 30.68
CA GLU A 52 15.54 -3.28 31.64
C GLU A 52 15.36 -4.79 31.88
N ALA A 53 14.11 -5.22 32.07
CA ALA A 53 13.77 -6.64 32.23
C ALA A 53 14.18 -7.48 31.00
N TYR A 54 13.92 -6.98 29.79
CA TYR A 54 14.28 -7.69 28.56
C TYR A 54 15.79 -7.75 28.33
N GLU A 55 16.53 -6.68 28.63
CA GLU A 55 17.99 -6.66 28.48
C GLU A 55 18.67 -7.74 29.34
N ILE A 56 18.17 -7.94 30.55
CA ILE A 56 18.72 -8.91 31.50
C ILE A 56 18.23 -10.33 31.20
N LEU A 57 16.95 -10.51 30.86
CA LEU A 57 16.38 -11.85 30.63
C LEU A 57 16.63 -12.41 29.22
N SER A 58 16.96 -11.56 28.24
CA SER A 58 17.22 -12.01 26.85
C SER A 58 18.63 -12.58 26.63
N ASP A 59 19.60 -12.19 27.47
CA ASP A 59 20.97 -12.73 27.45
C ASP A 59 21.10 -13.88 28.46
N GLU A 60 21.52 -15.06 28.00
CA GLU A 60 21.59 -16.26 28.85
C GLU A 60 22.52 -16.09 30.07
N ASN A 61 23.62 -15.33 29.93
CA ASN A 61 24.57 -15.10 31.01
C ASN A 61 24.06 -14.06 32.01
N LYS A 62 23.36 -13.00 31.55
CA LYS A 62 22.70 -12.02 32.43
C LYS A 62 21.51 -12.66 33.15
N LYS A 63 20.70 -13.46 32.45
CA LYS A 63 19.58 -14.21 33.02
C LYS A 63 20.05 -15.17 34.11
N ALA A 64 21.10 -15.95 33.86
CA ALA A 64 21.65 -16.87 34.85
C ALA A 64 22.13 -16.15 36.12
N ARG A 65 22.78 -14.99 35.98
CA ARG A 65 23.21 -14.16 37.12
C ARG A 65 22.03 -13.57 37.89
N TYR A 66 21.01 -13.09 37.18
CA TYR A 66 19.77 -12.60 37.79
C TYR A 66 19.02 -13.72 38.54
N ASP A 67 18.95 -14.92 37.96
CA ASP A 67 18.27 -16.05 38.57
C ASP A 67 18.93 -16.52 39.87
N GLN A 68 20.25 -16.33 39.99
CA GLN A 68 21.07 -16.71 41.15
C GLN A 68 21.15 -15.64 42.25
N TYR A 69 21.27 -14.36 41.88
CA TYR A 69 21.56 -13.28 42.83
C TYR A 69 20.51 -12.14 42.82
N GLY A 70 19.45 -12.27 42.02
CA GLY A 70 18.42 -11.24 41.88
C GLY A 70 18.98 -9.91 41.35
N HIS A 71 18.33 -8.80 41.71
CA HIS A 71 18.79 -7.46 41.31
C HIS A 71 20.19 -7.09 41.85
N GLN A 72 20.63 -7.72 42.95
CA GLN A 72 21.94 -7.45 43.56
C GLN A 72 23.11 -7.91 42.67
N ALA A 73 22.86 -8.79 41.70
CA ALA A 73 23.85 -9.24 40.72
C ALA A 73 24.42 -8.07 39.87
N PHE A 74 23.72 -6.94 39.83
CA PHE A 74 24.03 -5.80 38.98
C PHE A 74 24.23 -4.49 39.77
N GLU A 75 24.21 -4.53 41.12
CA GLU A 75 24.42 -3.35 41.97
C GLU A 75 25.89 -3.07 42.31
N ASN A 76 26.75 -4.11 42.32
CA ASN A 76 28.19 -3.96 42.52
C ASN A 76 28.93 -4.26 41.21
N GLY A 77 29.41 -3.20 40.53
CA GLY A 77 30.01 -3.21 39.20
C GLY A 77 31.26 -4.09 39.02
N GLY A 78 31.08 -5.41 39.00
CA GLY A 78 32.12 -6.40 38.74
C GLY A 78 31.76 -7.29 37.55
N GLY A 79 32.08 -6.85 36.33
CA GLY A 79 32.09 -7.72 35.14
C GLY A 79 31.52 -7.11 33.87
N GLY A 80 32.33 -6.27 33.21
CA GLY A 80 32.28 -5.99 31.77
C GLY A 80 31.00 -5.36 31.21
N GLY A 81 31.01 -4.02 31.09
CA GLY A 81 29.99 -3.25 30.34
C GLY A 81 29.17 -2.35 31.27
N GLY A 82 29.47 -1.05 31.23
CA GLY A 82 29.00 -0.05 32.17
C GLY A 82 27.48 -0.01 32.40
N PHE A 83 27.08 -0.23 33.65
CA PHE A 83 25.74 0.04 34.16
C PHE A 83 25.78 1.32 35.01
N GLY A 84 26.01 2.44 34.33
CA GLY A 84 26.15 3.77 34.96
C GLY A 84 25.93 4.96 34.03
N GLY A 85 25.79 4.72 32.72
CA GLY A 85 25.26 5.71 31.79
C GLY A 85 23.79 5.39 31.55
N GLY A 86 22.89 6.31 31.90
CA GLY A 86 21.47 6.15 31.61
C GLY A 86 21.28 5.79 30.15
N MET A 87 20.58 4.68 29.89
CA MET A 87 20.08 4.40 28.55
C MET A 87 19.20 5.59 28.16
N ASN A 88 19.69 6.41 27.22
CA ASN A 88 18.92 7.53 26.71
C ASN A 88 17.69 6.98 25.98
N MET A 89 16.57 7.71 26.07
CA MET A 89 15.32 7.29 25.45
C MET A 89 15.55 6.99 23.95
N ASP A 90 16.36 7.81 23.29
CA ASP A 90 16.73 7.66 21.88
C ASP A 90 17.55 6.39 21.56
N ASP A 91 18.35 5.87 22.50
CA ASP A 91 19.09 4.61 22.33
C ASP A 91 18.15 3.40 22.46
N ILE A 92 17.20 3.44 23.40
CA ILE A 92 16.17 2.39 23.55
C ILE A 92 15.22 2.41 22.34
N PHE A 93 14.83 3.60 21.87
CA PHE A 93 13.95 3.76 20.71
C PHE A 93 14.65 3.45 19.39
N SER A 94 15.95 3.73 19.22
CA SER A 94 16.71 3.32 18.03
C SER A 94 16.94 1.82 17.99
N GLN A 95 17.24 1.19 19.13
CA GLN A 95 17.32 -0.28 19.24
C GLN A 95 15.95 -0.95 19.01
N PHE A 96 14.85 -0.25 19.31
CA PHE A 96 13.49 -0.66 18.94
C PHE A 96 13.18 -0.39 17.47
N GLY A 97 13.67 0.70 16.88
CA GLY A 97 13.59 1.02 15.45
C GLY A 97 14.26 -0.02 14.57
N ASP A 98 15.40 -0.56 15.01
CA ASP A 98 16.07 -1.69 14.34
C ASP A 98 15.33 -3.03 14.52
N ILE A 99 14.52 -3.19 15.57
CA ILE A 99 13.73 -4.41 15.84
C ILE A 99 12.32 -4.34 15.21
N PHE A 100 11.74 -3.15 15.03
CA PHE A 100 10.33 -2.95 14.66
C PHE A 100 10.07 -1.95 13.51
N GLY A 101 10.97 -1.00 13.28
CA GLY A 101 10.81 0.11 12.33
C GLY A 101 11.59 -0.04 11.04
N GLY A 102 11.58 -1.25 10.45
CA GLY A 102 12.30 -1.53 9.22
C GLY A 102 11.58 -2.60 8.40
N GLY A 103 10.60 -2.18 7.61
CA GLY A 103 10.04 -3.01 6.55
C GLY A 103 11.14 -3.42 5.57
N GLY A 104 11.62 -4.66 5.71
CA GLY A 104 12.43 -5.36 4.72
C GLY A 104 13.93 -5.10 4.76
N GLY A 105 14.64 -5.79 5.67
CA GLY A 105 16.08 -6.01 5.54
C GLY A 105 16.85 -5.75 6.83
N GLY A 106 17.17 -6.81 7.57
CA GLY A 106 17.91 -6.65 8.83
C GLY A 106 18.18 -7.96 9.58
N PHE A 107 18.46 -9.05 8.87
CA PHE A 107 19.07 -10.24 9.46
C PHE A 107 20.55 -10.21 9.12
N SER A 108 21.36 -9.58 9.98
CA SER A 108 22.83 -9.75 10.01
C SER A 108 23.37 -9.42 11.39
N GLY A 109 22.94 -10.20 12.37
CA GLY A 109 23.64 -10.39 13.63
C GLY A 109 23.70 -11.88 13.90
N PHE A 110 24.91 -12.45 13.92
CA PHE A 110 25.21 -13.85 14.26
C PHE A 110 24.67 -14.95 13.32
N GLY A 111 25.46 -15.24 12.28
CA GLY A 111 25.28 -16.43 11.45
C GLY A 111 26.18 -16.37 10.22
N GLY A 112 27.35 -17.02 10.30
CA GLY A 112 28.22 -17.25 9.15
C GLY A 112 27.44 -18.01 8.08
N GLY A 113 27.03 -17.28 7.05
CA GLY A 113 26.31 -17.82 5.90
C GLY A 113 26.45 -16.83 4.78
N GLY A 114 27.57 -16.89 4.06
CA GLY A 114 27.78 -16.20 2.80
C GLY A 114 26.78 -16.71 1.77
N GLY A 115 25.52 -16.29 1.88
CA GLY A 115 24.54 -16.48 0.82
C GLY A 115 25.02 -15.68 -0.38
N GLN A 116 25.34 -16.37 -1.48
CA GLN A 116 25.56 -15.72 -2.78
C GLN A 116 24.42 -14.73 -3.02
N ARG A 117 24.72 -13.43 -3.11
CA ARG A 117 23.78 -12.43 -3.61
C ARG A 117 23.48 -12.80 -5.06
N ARG A 118 22.36 -13.49 -5.27
CA ARG A 118 21.88 -13.81 -6.62
C ARG A 118 21.48 -12.51 -7.29
N VAL A 119 21.95 -12.31 -8.52
CA VAL A 119 21.55 -11.16 -9.33
C VAL A 119 20.05 -11.24 -9.58
N LYS A 120 19.35 -10.12 -9.40
CA LYS A 120 17.92 -10.01 -9.72
C LYS A 120 17.76 -9.39 -11.09
N GLY A 121 16.87 -9.98 -11.90
CA GLY A 121 16.51 -9.47 -13.21
C GLY A 121 15.74 -8.14 -13.09
N SER A 122 15.68 -7.39 -14.18
CA SER A 122 14.99 -6.11 -14.17
C SER A 122 13.48 -6.27 -14.05
N ASN A 123 12.84 -5.35 -13.33
CA ASN A 123 11.39 -5.32 -13.22
C ASN A 123 10.76 -4.88 -14.55
N LEU A 124 9.60 -5.44 -14.87
CA LEU A 124 8.76 -5.02 -15.98
C LEU A 124 7.65 -4.12 -15.46
N ARG A 125 7.31 -3.06 -16.18
CA ARG A 125 6.16 -2.22 -15.85
C ARG A 125 5.18 -2.23 -17.00
N ILE A 126 3.93 -2.58 -16.71
CA ILE A 126 2.83 -2.55 -17.69
C ILE A 126 1.69 -1.69 -17.17
N ARG A 127 0.95 -1.07 -18.08
CA ARG A 127 -0.30 -0.38 -17.77
C ARG A 127 -1.48 -1.26 -18.16
N VAL A 128 -2.43 -1.39 -17.26
CA VAL A 128 -3.64 -2.20 -17.47
C VAL A 128 -4.83 -1.28 -17.31
N LYS A 129 -5.52 -1.11 -18.42
CA LYS A 129 -6.76 -0.34 -18.45
C LYS A 129 -7.91 -1.17 -17.89
N LEU A 130 -8.69 -0.56 -17.00
CA LEU A 130 -9.87 -1.15 -16.39
C LEU A 130 -11.08 -0.25 -16.56
N THR A 131 -12.22 -0.87 -16.82
CA THR A 131 -13.51 -0.17 -16.80
C THR A 131 -14.02 -0.03 -15.36
N LEU A 132 -14.93 0.92 -15.13
CA LEU A 132 -15.58 1.09 -13.82
C LEU A 132 -16.28 -0.19 -13.33
N GLU A 133 -16.83 -1.01 -14.25
CA GLU A 133 -17.47 -2.29 -13.92
C GLU A 133 -16.46 -3.33 -13.43
N GLU A 134 -15.30 -3.43 -14.09
CA GLU A 134 -14.18 -4.29 -13.67
C GLU A 134 -13.64 -3.84 -12.30
N ILE A 135 -13.55 -2.53 -12.07
CA ILE A 135 -13.11 -1.97 -10.78
C ILE A 135 -14.13 -2.26 -9.67
N ALA A 136 -15.42 -2.17 -9.95
CA ALA A 136 -16.48 -2.39 -8.96
C ALA A 136 -16.58 -3.86 -8.50
N THR A 137 -16.28 -4.81 -9.38
CA THR A 137 -16.42 -6.25 -9.12
C THR A 137 -15.10 -6.95 -8.79
N GLY A 138 -13.97 -6.41 -9.26
CA GLY A 138 -12.69 -7.11 -9.26
C GLY A 138 -12.63 -8.16 -10.37
N VAL A 139 -11.46 -8.31 -10.99
CA VAL A 139 -11.31 -9.18 -12.16
C VAL A 139 -9.97 -9.90 -12.17
N ASP A 140 -9.98 -11.15 -12.65
CA ASP A 140 -8.78 -11.92 -12.97
C ASP A 140 -8.44 -11.70 -14.45
N LYS A 141 -7.46 -10.83 -14.73
CA LYS A 141 -7.09 -10.45 -16.10
C LYS A 141 -5.87 -11.25 -16.57
N LYS A 142 -5.99 -11.93 -17.72
CA LYS A 142 -4.88 -12.65 -18.37
C LYS A 142 -4.21 -11.73 -19.38
N ILE A 143 -2.97 -11.36 -19.12
CA ILE A 143 -2.21 -10.41 -19.95
C ILE A 143 -1.00 -11.09 -20.53
N LYS A 144 -0.80 -10.93 -21.85
CA LYS A 144 0.42 -11.37 -22.53
C LYS A 144 1.52 -10.35 -22.27
N VAL A 145 2.57 -10.77 -21.60
CA VAL A 145 3.75 -9.94 -21.32
C VAL A 145 4.94 -10.43 -22.13
N LYS A 146 5.64 -9.49 -22.76
CA LYS A 146 6.93 -9.73 -23.41
C LYS A 146 8.01 -9.56 -22.35
N ARG A 147 8.66 -10.65 -21.95
CA ARG A 147 9.75 -10.63 -20.97
C ARG A 147 11.01 -11.30 -21.52
N LYS A 148 12.16 -10.89 -21.02
CA LYS A 148 13.43 -11.56 -21.30
C LYS A 148 13.50 -12.85 -20.49
N VAL A 149 13.73 -13.96 -21.16
CA VAL A 149 13.95 -15.29 -20.58
C VAL A 149 15.29 -15.84 -21.04
N GLN A 150 15.92 -16.73 -20.26
CA GLN A 150 17.15 -17.37 -20.69
C GLN A 150 16.91 -18.21 -21.94
N ALA A 151 17.75 -18.01 -22.96
CA ALA A 151 17.61 -18.76 -24.19
C ALA A 151 17.99 -20.24 -23.94
N PRO A 152 17.17 -21.20 -24.41
CA PRO A 152 17.45 -22.62 -24.24
C PRO A 152 18.78 -22.96 -24.92
N GLY A 153 19.67 -23.65 -24.20
CA GLY A 153 21.03 -23.94 -24.66
C GLY A 153 22.09 -22.92 -24.24
N THR A 154 21.72 -21.88 -23.47
CA THR A 154 22.72 -21.00 -22.83
C THR A 154 23.34 -21.70 -21.63
N THR A 155 24.67 -21.82 -21.62
CA THR A 155 25.43 -22.36 -20.48
C THR A 155 26.27 -21.28 -19.84
N TYR A 156 26.45 -21.38 -18.53
CA TYR A 156 27.23 -20.43 -17.74
C TYR A 156 28.36 -21.17 -17.02
N LYS A 157 29.55 -20.55 -16.98
CA LYS A 157 30.70 -21.01 -16.19
C LYS A 157 30.96 -20.04 -15.04
N THR A 158 31.52 -20.55 -13.95
CA THR A 158 31.90 -19.72 -12.79
C THR A 158 32.90 -18.66 -13.22
N CYS A 159 32.68 -17.42 -12.79
CA CYS A 159 33.58 -16.31 -13.12
C CYS A 159 34.92 -16.52 -12.42
N SER A 160 36.00 -16.63 -13.19
CA SER A 160 37.36 -16.85 -12.69
C SER A 160 37.86 -15.70 -11.82
N THR A 161 37.43 -14.46 -12.08
CA THR A 161 37.89 -13.27 -11.36
C THR A 161 37.35 -13.15 -9.94
N CYS A 162 36.10 -13.57 -9.70
CA CYS A 162 35.48 -13.50 -8.38
C CYS A 162 35.26 -14.88 -7.73
N GLY A 163 35.62 -15.97 -8.41
CA GLY A 163 35.42 -17.33 -7.92
C GLY A 163 33.95 -17.67 -7.64
N GLY A 164 33.00 -17.02 -8.32
CA GLY A 164 31.56 -17.21 -8.08
C GLY A 164 30.94 -16.29 -7.02
N SER A 165 31.73 -15.48 -6.30
CA SER A 165 31.23 -14.58 -5.25
C SER A 165 30.48 -13.36 -5.79
N GLY A 166 30.66 -13.01 -7.07
CA GLY A 166 30.05 -11.84 -7.71
C GLY A 166 30.64 -10.49 -7.27
N GLN A 167 31.50 -10.47 -6.27
CA GLN A 167 32.15 -9.26 -5.75
C GLN A 167 33.66 -9.44 -5.75
N VAL A 168 34.38 -8.34 -5.88
CA VAL A 168 35.83 -8.28 -5.75
C VAL A 168 36.18 -7.26 -4.67
N THR A 169 37.13 -7.63 -3.83
CA THR A 169 37.66 -6.74 -2.80
C THR A 169 38.56 -5.71 -3.45
N ARG A 170 38.22 -4.42 -3.33
CA ARG A 170 39.10 -3.30 -3.71
C ARG A 170 39.73 -2.71 -2.46
N ILE A 171 41.05 -2.62 -2.47
CA ILE A 171 41.81 -1.96 -1.40
C ILE A 171 42.16 -0.58 -1.92
N ALA A 172 41.64 0.47 -1.27
CA ALA A 172 41.95 1.86 -1.57
C ALA A 172 42.79 2.45 -0.42
N ASN A 173 43.92 3.05 -0.76
CA ASN A 173 44.73 3.78 0.22
C ASN A 173 44.10 5.17 0.42
N THR A 174 43.58 5.45 1.60
CA THR A 174 43.08 6.77 1.99
C THR A 174 44.05 7.41 2.99
N ILE A 175 43.89 8.71 3.26
CA ILE A 175 44.70 9.48 4.23
C ILE A 175 44.64 8.85 5.64
N LEU A 176 43.60 8.07 5.93
CA LEU A 176 43.36 7.38 7.20
C LEU A 176 43.83 5.90 7.21
N GLY A 177 44.48 5.42 6.14
CA GLY A 177 44.98 4.04 6.03
C GLY A 177 44.41 3.26 4.85
N ARG A 178 44.61 1.94 4.84
CA ARG A 178 44.10 1.06 3.78
C ARG A 178 42.63 0.72 4.05
N MET A 179 41.72 1.27 3.26
CA MET A 179 40.29 0.96 3.32
C MET A 179 39.96 -0.16 2.34
N GLN A 180 39.39 -1.25 2.84
CA GLN A 180 38.95 -2.37 2.03
C GLN A 180 37.44 -2.24 1.75
N THR A 181 37.05 -2.11 0.49
CA THR A 181 35.65 -2.03 0.07
C THR A 181 35.32 -3.16 -0.90
N SER A 182 34.10 -3.71 -0.79
CA SER A 182 33.61 -4.66 -1.77
C SER A 182 33.00 -3.91 -2.95
N ALA A 183 33.39 -4.29 -4.17
CA ALA A 183 32.82 -3.78 -5.41
C ALA A 183 32.23 -4.94 -6.23
N PRO A 184 31.20 -4.72 -7.06
CA PRO A 184 30.74 -5.74 -8.00
C PRO A 184 31.89 -6.13 -8.94
N CYS A 185 32.00 -7.42 -9.25
CA CYS A 185 33.02 -7.90 -10.17
C CYS A 185 32.79 -7.32 -11.58
N ASN A 186 33.80 -6.66 -12.15
CA ASN A 186 33.69 -6.02 -13.47
C ASN A 186 33.45 -7.02 -14.61
N VAL A 187 33.85 -8.28 -14.45
CA VAL A 187 33.77 -9.31 -15.50
C VAL A 187 32.38 -9.95 -15.57
N CYS A 188 31.76 -10.24 -14.42
CA CYS A 188 30.43 -10.86 -14.36
C CYS A 188 29.31 -9.88 -13.96
N GLY A 189 29.63 -8.60 -13.71
CA GLY A 189 28.65 -7.58 -13.33
C GLY A 189 27.89 -7.88 -12.04
N GLY A 190 28.45 -8.71 -11.15
CA GLY A 190 27.76 -9.17 -9.94
C GLY A 190 27.17 -10.57 -10.02
N ALA A 191 27.06 -11.18 -11.21
CA ALA A 191 26.38 -12.47 -11.40
C ALA A 191 27.12 -13.69 -10.84
N GLY A 192 28.41 -13.57 -10.56
CA GLY A 192 29.27 -14.70 -10.16
C GLY A 192 29.55 -15.71 -11.28
N GLN A 193 28.86 -15.60 -12.42
CA GLN A 193 29.01 -16.46 -13.58
C GLN A 193 29.18 -15.66 -14.86
N THR A 194 29.83 -16.25 -15.85
CA THR A 194 30.02 -15.72 -17.20
C THR A 194 29.45 -16.70 -18.22
N ILE A 195 28.96 -16.21 -19.35
CA ILE A 195 28.43 -17.07 -20.42
C ILE A 195 29.54 -17.93 -21.00
N ASP A 196 29.24 -19.20 -21.24
CA ASP A 196 30.13 -20.14 -21.91
C ASP A 196 29.68 -20.37 -23.36
N LYS A 197 28.44 -20.85 -23.54
CA LYS A 197 27.80 -20.98 -24.86
C LYS A 197 26.46 -20.26 -24.86
N LYS A 198 26.11 -19.66 -26.00
CA LYS A 198 24.80 -19.06 -26.23
C LYS A 198 24.35 -19.34 -27.66
N PRO A 199 23.04 -19.49 -27.90
CA PRO A 199 22.50 -19.59 -29.25
C PRO A 199 22.52 -18.22 -29.96
N SER A 200 22.31 -18.21 -31.27
CA SER A 200 22.35 -17.00 -32.10
C SER A 200 21.16 -16.07 -31.88
N ASP A 201 20.03 -16.58 -31.38
CA ASP A 201 18.82 -15.83 -31.01
C ASP A 201 18.92 -15.15 -29.64
N ALA A 202 20.01 -15.34 -28.91
CA ALA A 202 20.24 -14.76 -27.58
C ALA A 202 21.09 -13.49 -27.61
N ASP A 203 20.73 -12.52 -26.76
CA ASP A 203 21.46 -11.27 -26.58
C ASP A 203 22.85 -11.48 -25.92
N ALA A 204 23.58 -10.39 -25.69
CA ALA A 204 24.91 -10.43 -25.06
C ALA A 204 24.92 -11.05 -23.66
N GLN A 205 23.74 -11.16 -23.03
CA GLN A 205 23.55 -11.74 -21.71
C GLN A 205 22.92 -13.14 -21.75
N GLY A 206 22.73 -13.73 -22.95
CA GLY A 206 22.13 -15.06 -23.10
C GLY A 206 20.61 -15.07 -22.95
N LEU A 207 19.97 -13.91 -23.06
CA LEU A 207 18.53 -13.74 -22.91
C LEU A 207 17.84 -13.59 -24.28
N LYS A 208 16.63 -14.11 -24.40
CA LYS A 208 15.73 -13.90 -25.55
C LYS A 208 14.40 -13.34 -25.08
N VAL A 209 13.71 -12.59 -25.94
CA VAL A 209 12.36 -12.09 -25.63
C VAL A 209 11.36 -13.21 -25.89
N ALA A 210 10.55 -13.56 -24.88
CA ALA A 210 9.46 -14.51 -24.99
C ALA A 210 8.15 -13.87 -24.53
N GLU A 211 7.04 -14.29 -25.15
CA GLU A 211 5.70 -13.94 -24.71
C GLU A 211 5.20 -14.98 -23.70
N GLU A 212 4.78 -14.53 -22.52
CA GLU A 212 4.14 -15.37 -21.51
C GLU A 212 2.79 -14.77 -21.13
N THR A 213 1.78 -15.62 -20.93
CA THR A 213 0.48 -15.17 -20.41
C THR A 213 0.52 -15.23 -18.89
N VAL A 214 0.38 -14.09 -18.24
CA VAL A 214 0.34 -13.97 -16.78
C VAL A 214 -1.09 -13.64 -16.34
N SER A 215 -1.62 -14.41 -15.39
CA SER A 215 -2.90 -14.14 -14.75
C SER A 215 -2.68 -13.20 -13.57
N ILE A 216 -3.34 -12.05 -13.57
CA ILE A 216 -3.23 -11.03 -12.54
C ILE A 216 -4.59 -10.88 -11.87
N LYS A 217 -4.64 -11.12 -10.56
CA LYS A 217 -5.83 -10.92 -9.74
C LYS A 217 -5.88 -9.47 -9.29
N ILE A 218 -6.86 -8.72 -9.78
CA ILE A 218 -7.06 -7.32 -9.46
C ILE A 218 -8.23 -7.24 -8.47
N PRO A 219 -8.03 -6.76 -7.24
CA PRO A 219 -9.11 -6.63 -6.27
C PRO A 219 -10.12 -5.58 -6.71
N ALA A 220 -11.34 -5.67 -6.18
CA ALA A 220 -12.34 -4.62 -6.36
C ALA A 220 -11.90 -3.34 -5.64
N GLY A 221 -12.30 -2.17 -6.15
CA GLY A 221 -12.04 -0.88 -5.50
C GLY A 221 -10.68 -0.26 -5.80
N VAL A 222 -9.91 -0.82 -6.74
CA VAL A 222 -8.63 -0.24 -7.16
C VAL A 222 -8.78 1.19 -7.64
N VAL A 223 -7.76 2.00 -7.39
CA VAL A 223 -7.72 3.42 -7.75
C VAL A 223 -6.76 3.60 -8.93
N ASP A 224 -7.02 4.62 -9.75
CA ASP A 224 -6.11 5.01 -10.81
C ASP A 224 -4.68 5.26 -10.27
N GLY A 225 -3.69 4.79 -11.02
CA GLY A 225 -2.27 4.88 -10.64
C GLY A 225 -1.80 3.86 -9.59
N MET A 226 -2.69 3.03 -9.03
CA MET A 226 -2.32 1.97 -8.09
C MET A 226 -1.36 0.96 -8.75
N GLN A 227 -0.31 0.55 -8.03
CA GLN A 227 0.70 -0.39 -8.52
C GLN A 227 0.56 -1.75 -7.83
N LEU A 228 0.26 -2.79 -8.59
CA LEU A 228 0.24 -4.18 -8.14
C LEU A 228 1.55 -4.88 -8.53
N LYS A 229 2.17 -5.56 -7.58
CA LYS A 229 3.43 -6.29 -7.81
C LYS A 229 3.16 -7.78 -7.94
N VAL A 230 3.54 -8.36 -9.07
CA VAL A 230 3.53 -9.80 -9.32
C VAL A 230 4.98 -10.30 -9.29
N SER A 231 5.32 -10.97 -8.20
CA SER A 231 6.69 -11.41 -7.92
C SER A 231 7.20 -12.43 -8.94
N GLY A 232 8.45 -12.27 -9.39
CA GLY A 232 9.14 -13.24 -10.26
C GLY A 232 8.64 -13.31 -11.70
N LYS A 233 7.69 -12.46 -12.09
CA LYS A 233 7.15 -12.36 -13.47
C LYS A 233 7.79 -11.23 -14.29
N GLY A 234 8.86 -10.63 -13.79
CA GLY A 234 9.72 -9.69 -14.52
C GLY A 234 10.70 -10.38 -15.48
N ASN A 235 11.73 -9.65 -15.90
CA ASN A 235 12.79 -10.22 -16.73
C ASN A 235 13.64 -11.20 -15.92
N GLU A 236 14.11 -12.27 -16.56
CA GLU A 236 15.06 -13.19 -15.94
C GLU A 236 16.44 -12.55 -15.85
N ALA A 237 17.19 -12.94 -14.81
CA ALA A 237 18.60 -12.61 -14.71
C ALA A 237 19.45 -13.65 -15.44
N PRO A 238 20.63 -13.29 -15.96
CA PRO A 238 21.59 -14.25 -16.47
C PRO A 238 22.12 -15.19 -15.37
N GLY A 239 22.42 -16.44 -15.75
CA GLY A 239 23.00 -17.45 -14.85
C GLY A 239 22.04 -17.89 -13.76
N ASN A 240 22.55 -18.05 -12.54
CA ASN A 240 21.76 -18.47 -11.37
C ASN A 240 21.04 -17.30 -10.66
N GLY A 241 20.67 -16.26 -11.41
CA GLY A 241 19.94 -15.12 -10.90
C GLY A 241 18.45 -15.37 -10.73
N ILE A 242 17.77 -14.53 -9.96
CA ILE A 242 16.31 -14.57 -9.77
C ILE A 242 15.63 -13.61 -10.75
N SER A 243 14.41 -13.94 -11.19
CA SER A 243 13.62 -13.03 -12.02
C SER A 243 13.27 -11.74 -11.28
N GLY A 244 13.16 -10.65 -12.04
CA GLY A 244 12.54 -9.41 -11.59
C GLY A 244 11.05 -9.58 -11.31
N ASP A 245 10.40 -8.49 -10.93
CA ASP A 245 8.95 -8.45 -10.68
C ASP A 245 8.21 -7.76 -11.83
N LEU A 246 6.95 -8.12 -12.03
CA LEU A 246 6.03 -7.40 -12.92
C LEU A 246 5.24 -6.40 -12.08
N ILE A 247 5.39 -5.11 -12.39
CA ILE A 247 4.68 -3.99 -11.79
C ILE A 247 3.54 -3.61 -12.72
N VAL A 248 2.33 -3.86 -12.27
CA VAL A 248 1.09 -3.59 -13.00
C VAL A 248 0.54 -2.27 -12.48
N VAL A 249 0.55 -1.25 -13.32
CA VAL A 249 -0.05 0.05 -13.01
C VAL A 249 -1.49 0.02 -13.53
N ILE A 250 -2.45 0.26 -12.64
CA ILE A 250 -3.86 0.36 -13.01
C ILE A 250 -4.12 1.73 -13.63
N GLU A 251 -4.84 1.73 -14.74
CA GLU A 251 -5.33 2.93 -15.42
C GLU A 251 -6.84 2.82 -15.54
N GLU A 252 -7.58 3.80 -15.00
CA GLU A 252 -9.03 3.84 -15.08
C GLU A 252 -9.49 4.38 -16.45
N GLU A 253 -10.36 3.63 -17.14
CA GLU A 253 -11.00 4.12 -18.35
C GLU A 253 -12.17 5.03 -18.02
N ALA A 254 -12.16 6.23 -18.60
CA ALA A 254 -13.22 7.21 -18.43
C ALA A 254 -14.55 6.65 -18.97
N HIS A 255 -15.58 6.63 -18.12
CA HIS A 255 -16.90 6.15 -18.49
C HIS A 255 -17.76 7.28 -19.05
N ALA A 256 -18.57 7.01 -20.08
CA ALA A 256 -19.31 8.04 -20.81
C ALA A 256 -20.40 8.75 -19.97
N LYS A 257 -20.99 8.05 -19.00
CA LYS A 257 -22.12 8.56 -18.19
C LYS A 257 -21.83 8.67 -16.69
N LEU A 258 -20.74 8.07 -16.22
CA LEU A 258 -20.43 7.96 -14.80
C LEU A 258 -19.08 8.61 -14.56
N GLN A 259 -19.02 9.48 -13.57
CA GLN A 259 -17.79 10.11 -13.12
C GLN A 259 -17.47 9.61 -11.72
N ARG A 260 -16.24 9.17 -11.50
CA ARG A 260 -15.81 8.67 -10.19
C ARG A 260 -15.17 9.79 -9.37
N GLU A 261 -15.61 9.91 -8.13
CA GLU A 261 -15.01 10.80 -7.12
C GLU A 261 -14.75 9.97 -5.85
N GLY A 262 -13.50 9.51 -5.70
CA GLY A 262 -13.12 8.58 -4.63
C GLY A 262 -13.90 7.26 -4.73
N ASP A 263 -14.67 6.94 -3.70
CA ASP A 263 -15.53 5.76 -3.66
C ASP A 263 -16.94 6.03 -4.23
N ASN A 264 -17.30 7.31 -4.41
CA ASN A 264 -18.61 7.71 -4.91
C ASN A 264 -18.61 7.82 -6.44
N LEU A 265 -19.79 7.65 -7.02
CA LEU A 265 -20.04 7.83 -8.44
C LEU A 265 -21.04 8.95 -8.66
N HIS A 266 -20.86 9.71 -9.73
CA HIS A 266 -21.70 10.82 -10.14
C HIS A 266 -22.33 10.49 -11.49
N TYR A 267 -23.63 10.73 -11.60
CA TYR A 267 -24.41 10.50 -12.81
C TYR A 267 -25.29 11.69 -13.11
N ASP A 268 -25.18 12.24 -14.31
CA ASP A 268 -26.04 13.32 -14.77
C ASP A 268 -27.31 12.76 -15.41
N LEU A 269 -28.44 12.90 -14.70
CA LEU A 269 -29.75 12.49 -15.20
C LEU A 269 -30.46 13.68 -15.84
N TYR A 270 -30.59 13.65 -17.16
CA TYR A 270 -31.41 14.60 -17.89
C TYR A 270 -32.88 14.17 -17.88
N VAL A 271 -33.74 15.04 -17.33
CA VAL A 271 -35.19 14.84 -17.22
C VAL A 271 -35.91 15.88 -18.07
N SER A 272 -36.93 15.48 -18.82
CA SER A 272 -37.70 16.43 -19.62
C SER A 272 -38.53 17.34 -18.70
N PHE A 273 -38.83 18.56 -19.14
CA PHE A 273 -39.66 19.47 -18.34
C PHE A 273 -41.02 18.84 -17.93
N PRO A 274 -41.78 18.18 -18.82
CA PRO A 274 -43.02 17.51 -18.42
C PRO A 274 -42.82 16.40 -17.38
N ASP A 275 -41.76 15.59 -17.54
CA ASP A 275 -41.43 14.54 -16.57
C ASP A 275 -41.06 15.11 -15.20
N ALA A 276 -40.39 16.27 -15.16
CA ALA A 276 -40.02 16.93 -13.93
C ALA A 276 -41.24 17.50 -13.19
N VAL A 277 -42.22 18.03 -13.93
CA VAL A 277 -43.47 18.56 -13.39
C VAL A 277 -44.38 17.42 -12.89
N LEU A 278 -44.61 16.40 -13.72
CA LEU A 278 -45.56 15.32 -13.41
C LEU A 278 -44.98 14.23 -12.49
N GLY A 279 -43.66 14.14 -12.41
CA GLY A 279 -42.96 13.02 -11.80
C GLY A 279 -42.92 11.82 -12.74
N THR A 280 -41.84 11.05 -12.68
CA THR A 280 -41.64 9.89 -13.56
C THR A 280 -40.79 8.84 -12.87
N SER A 281 -40.72 7.64 -13.45
CA SER A 281 -39.75 6.63 -13.05
C SER A 281 -38.78 6.41 -14.19
N LYS A 282 -37.49 6.70 -13.97
CA LYS A 282 -36.44 6.47 -14.96
C LYS A 282 -35.56 5.29 -14.56
N GLU A 283 -35.08 4.57 -15.56
CA GLU A 283 -34.09 3.51 -15.37
C GLU A 283 -32.70 4.07 -15.67
N ILE A 284 -31.79 3.90 -14.72
CA ILE A 284 -30.40 4.34 -14.83
C ILE A 284 -29.47 3.13 -14.82
N GLU A 285 -28.37 3.24 -15.58
CA GLU A 285 -27.31 2.25 -15.64
C GLU A 285 -26.30 2.56 -14.52
N THR A 286 -26.12 1.61 -13.61
CA THR A 286 -25.08 1.66 -12.56
C THR A 286 -24.00 0.64 -12.88
N VAL A 287 -22.84 0.75 -12.23
CA VAL A 287 -21.73 -0.22 -12.32
C VAL A 287 -22.10 -1.66 -11.97
N THR A 288 -23.19 -1.89 -11.23
CA THR A 288 -23.64 -3.22 -10.79
C THR A 288 -24.92 -3.68 -11.48
N GLY A 289 -25.39 -2.94 -12.49
CA GLY A 289 -26.62 -3.23 -13.23
C GLY A 289 -27.58 -2.04 -13.26
N LYS A 290 -28.82 -2.29 -13.69
CA LYS A 290 -29.82 -1.23 -13.87
C LYS A 290 -30.65 -1.03 -12.61
N VAL A 291 -30.94 0.23 -12.28
CA VAL A 291 -31.77 0.61 -11.13
C VAL A 291 -32.86 1.56 -11.60
N ARG A 292 -34.09 1.33 -11.16
CA ARG A 292 -35.20 2.25 -11.39
C ARG A 292 -35.24 3.28 -10.26
N ILE A 293 -35.18 4.56 -10.62
CA ILE A 293 -35.29 5.69 -9.72
C ILE A 293 -36.63 6.39 -9.92
N LYS A 294 -37.28 6.74 -8.81
CA LYS A 294 -38.48 7.58 -8.83
C LYS A 294 -38.06 9.03 -8.77
N VAL A 295 -38.42 9.79 -9.80
CA VAL A 295 -38.29 11.24 -9.85
C VAL A 295 -39.62 11.81 -9.36
N GLU A 296 -39.55 12.55 -8.26
CA GLU A 296 -40.74 13.18 -7.66
C GLU A 296 -41.29 14.28 -8.56
N ALA A 297 -42.61 14.49 -8.49
CA ALA A 297 -43.26 15.60 -9.16
C ALA A 297 -42.76 16.93 -8.60
N GLY A 298 -42.57 17.93 -9.47
CA GLY A 298 -42.01 19.23 -9.10
C GLY A 298 -40.51 19.20 -8.78
N VAL A 299 -39.76 18.21 -9.30
CA VAL A 299 -38.31 18.16 -9.07
C VAL A 299 -37.61 19.39 -9.67
N GLN A 300 -36.79 20.04 -8.84
CA GLN A 300 -35.97 21.16 -9.29
C GLN A 300 -34.63 20.68 -9.87
N SER A 301 -34.13 21.44 -10.83
CA SER A 301 -32.80 21.19 -11.41
C SER A 301 -31.71 21.38 -10.35
N GLY A 302 -30.69 20.52 -10.38
CA GLY A 302 -29.61 20.49 -9.38
C GLY A 302 -29.99 19.81 -8.07
N LYS A 303 -31.14 19.14 -7.97
CA LYS A 303 -31.43 18.21 -6.87
C LYS A 303 -30.53 16.97 -7.02
N ILE A 304 -29.90 16.56 -5.92
CA ILE A 304 -29.04 15.38 -5.89
C ILE A 304 -29.80 14.24 -5.22
N LEU A 305 -30.01 13.15 -5.96
CA LEU A 305 -30.59 11.92 -5.42
C LEU A 305 -29.46 10.95 -5.06
N ARG A 306 -29.36 10.58 -3.78
CA ARG A 306 -28.31 9.68 -3.29
C ARG A 306 -28.81 8.24 -3.21
N LEU A 307 -28.20 7.37 -4.00
CA LEU A 307 -28.41 5.92 -3.95
C LEU A 307 -27.31 5.26 -3.12
N ARG A 308 -27.66 4.84 -1.91
CA ARG A 308 -26.71 4.29 -0.94
C ARG A 308 -26.12 2.96 -1.39
N GLY A 309 -24.81 2.80 -1.27
CA GLY A 309 -24.08 1.55 -1.54
C GLY A 309 -24.04 1.13 -3.01
N LYS A 310 -24.32 2.07 -3.93
CA LYS A 310 -24.28 1.89 -5.39
C LYS A 310 -23.03 2.48 -6.06
N GLY A 311 -22.04 2.91 -5.27
CA GLY A 311 -20.73 3.34 -5.73
C GLY A 311 -19.70 2.19 -5.76
N ILE A 312 -18.42 2.56 -5.65
CA ILE A 312 -17.28 1.65 -5.72
C ILE A 312 -16.96 1.10 -4.32
N PRO A 313 -16.59 -0.19 -4.18
CA PRO A 313 -16.10 -0.72 -2.90
C PRO A 313 -14.78 -0.08 -2.49
N SER A 314 -14.61 0.19 -1.20
CA SER A 314 -13.36 0.73 -0.69
C SER A 314 -12.29 -0.36 -0.61
N ILE A 315 -11.05 -0.05 -1.02
CA ILE A 315 -9.94 -1.03 -0.98
C ILE A 315 -9.36 -1.22 0.43
N ASN A 316 -9.40 -0.17 1.25
CA ASN A 316 -8.76 -0.12 2.57
C ASN A 316 -9.75 -0.32 3.74
N GLY A 317 -11.05 -0.51 3.46
CA GLY A 317 -12.08 -0.53 4.48
C GLY A 317 -13.28 -1.39 4.13
N TYR A 318 -14.19 -1.53 5.09
CA TYR A 318 -15.46 -2.20 4.89
C TYR A 318 -16.51 -1.17 4.48
N GLY A 319 -16.86 -1.15 3.20
CA GLY A 319 -17.88 -0.24 2.71
C GLY A 319 -17.93 -0.16 1.18
N LYS A 320 -19.04 0.39 0.69
CA LYS A 320 -19.20 0.83 -0.69
C LYS A 320 -19.59 2.30 -0.66
N GLY A 321 -19.07 3.08 -1.59
CA GLY A 321 -19.54 4.44 -1.80
C GLY A 321 -20.97 4.48 -2.33
N ASP A 322 -21.44 5.69 -2.58
CA ASP A 322 -22.79 5.98 -3.03
C ASP A 322 -22.78 6.42 -4.51
N LEU A 323 -23.94 6.29 -5.16
CA LEU A 323 -24.19 6.89 -6.47
C LEU A 323 -25.01 8.16 -6.28
N LEU A 324 -24.44 9.30 -6.64
CA LEU A 324 -25.03 10.62 -6.61
C LEU A 324 -25.58 10.94 -8.00
N VAL A 325 -26.91 10.99 -8.09
CA VAL A 325 -27.61 11.30 -9.34
C VAL A 325 -27.98 12.78 -9.34
N HIS A 326 -27.34 13.55 -10.20
CA HIS A 326 -27.61 14.97 -10.40
C HIS A 326 -28.76 15.12 -11.39
N VAL A 327 -29.89 15.64 -10.93
CA VAL A 327 -31.07 15.82 -11.78
C VAL A 327 -30.95 17.15 -12.53
N ASN A 328 -30.89 17.08 -13.86
CA ASN A 328 -30.84 18.23 -14.75
C ASN A 328 -32.14 18.31 -15.54
N VAL A 329 -32.94 19.36 -15.31
CA VAL A 329 -34.17 19.58 -16.08
C VAL A 329 -33.81 20.16 -17.45
N TRP A 330 -34.14 19.43 -18.51
CA TRP A 330 -33.84 19.80 -19.88
C TRP A 330 -34.93 20.71 -20.45
N THR A 331 -34.55 21.94 -20.79
CA THR A 331 -35.42 22.91 -21.46
C THR A 331 -35.23 22.80 -22.98
N PRO A 332 -36.29 22.54 -23.76
CA PRO A 332 -36.18 22.43 -25.22
C PRO A 332 -35.78 23.78 -25.85
N LYS A 333 -34.90 23.73 -26.86
CA LYS A 333 -34.42 24.93 -27.57
C LYS A 333 -35.36 25.41 -28.67
N THR A 334 -36.22 24.53 -29.18
CA THR A 334 -37.15 24.80 -30.27
C THR A 334 -38.53 24.25 -29.90
N LEU A 335 -39.58 24.99 -30.26
CA LEU A 335 -40.97 24.65 -29.98
C LEU A 335 -41.79 24.72 -31.27
N ASN A 336 -42.77 23.83 -31.40
CA ASN A 336 -43.79 23.94 -32.45
C ASN A 336 -44.90 24.93 -32.05
N LYS A 337 -45.81 25.24 -32.97
CA LYS A 337 -46.88 26.23 -32.73
C LYS A 337 -47.76 25.86 -31.52
N GLN A 338 -48.21 24.59 -31.45
CA GLN A 338 -49.06 24.11 -30.35
C GLN A 338 -48.37 24.20 -28.98
N GLN A 339 -47.08 23.86 -28.91
CA GLN A 339 -46.30 23.95 -27.68
C GLN A 339 -46.08 25.40 -27.26
N LYS A 340 -45.85 26.29 -28.23
CA LYS A 340 -45.69 27.72 -27.96
C LYS A 340 -46.99 28.31 -27.41
N ASP A 341 -48.11 28.06 -28.06
CA ASP A 341 -49.43 28.53 -27.61
C ASP A 341 -49.74 28.01 -26.18
N PHE A 342 -49.38 26.76 -25.86
CA PHE A 342 -49.53 26.19 -24.52
C PHE A 342 -48.74 26.99 -23.46
N PHE A 343 -47.44 27.22 -23.68
CA PHE A 343 -46.62 27.97 -22.72
C PHE A 343 -47.03 29.45 -22.61
N GLU A 344 -47.46 30.09 -23.70
CA GLU A 344 -47.98 31.47 -23.67
C GLU A 344 -49.24 31.58 -22.80
N SER A 345 -50.16 30.62 -22.90
CA SER A 345 -51.38 30.59 -22.06
C SER A 345 -51.12 30.35 -20.57
N MET A 346 -49.98 29.77 -20.21
CA MET A 346 -49.61 29.51 -18.81
C MET A 346 -48.63 30.53 -18.24
N GLN A 347 -48.21 31.53 -19.03
CA GLN A 347 -47.15 32.47 -18.65
C GLN A 347 -47.54 33.32 -17.42
N ASP A 348 -48.82 33.68 -17.30
CA ASP A 348 -49.34 34.50 -16.21
C ASP A 348 -49.92 33.67 -15.05
N ASP A 349 -49.83 32.33 -15.09
CA ASP A 349 -50.31 31.47 -14.01
C ASP A 349 -49.36 31.50 -12.82
N GLU A 350 -49.91 31.59 -11.60
CA GLU A 350 -49.13 31.66 -10.37
C GLU A 350 -48.17 30.48 -10.17
N HIS A 351 -48.48 29.29 -10.69
CA HIS A 351 -47.66 28.08 -10.52
C HIS A 351 -46.43 28.06 -11.43
N PHE A 352 -46.43 28.84 -12.51
CA PHE A 352 -45.28 28.97 -13.41
C PHE A 352 -44.41 30.19 -13.06
N SER A 353 -44.87 31.04 -12.13
CA SER A 353 -44.10 32.15 -11.58
C SER A 353 -43.04 31.63 -10.60
N PRO A 354 -41.72 31.86 -10.83
CA PRO A 354 -40.67 31.37 -9.94
C PRO A 354 -40.74 32.07 -8.57
N LYS A 355 -41.05 31.31 -7.51
CA LYS A 355 -41.07 31.77 -6.12
C LYS A 355 -40.01 31.00 -5.31
N PRO A 356 -38.70 31.32 -5.45
CA PRO A 356 -37.64 30.58 -4.76
C PRO A 356 -37.80 30.74 -3.24
N GLU A 357 -37.84 29.63 -2.52
CA GLU A 357 -37.92 29.64 -1.06
C GLU A 357 -36.51 29.75 -0.45
N SER A 358 -36.42 30.20 0.81
CA SER A 358 -35.13 30.30 1.52
C SER A 358 -34.36 28.97 1.66
N SER A 359 -35.04 27.83 1.46
CA SER A 359 -34.43 26.49 1.39
C SER A 359 -33.76 26.20 0.04
N ASP A 360 -34.14 26.91 -1.02
CA ASP A 360 -33.62 26.74 -2.36
C ASP A 360 -32.34 27.54 -2.54
N LYS A 361 -31.22 26.97 -2.06
CA LYS A 361 -29.90 27.57 -2.26
C LYS A 361 -29.66 27.85 -3.73
N SER A 362 -29.32 29.10 -4.04
CA SER A 362 -28.94 29.49 -5.39
C SER A 362 -27.70 28.73 -5.87
N PHE A 363 -27.51 28.64 -7.19
CA PHE A 363 -26.30 28.02 -7.76
C PHE A 363 -25.03 28.64 -7.18
N PHE A 364 -25.01 29.97 -7.01
CA PHE A 364 -23.85 30.69 -6.48
C PHE A 364 -23.58 30.39 -5.00
N GLU A 365 -24.63 30.26 -4.18
CA GLU A 365 -24.50 29.85 -2.78
C GLU A 365 -23.97 28.42 -2.66
N LYS A 366 -24.47 27.49 -3.48
CA LYS A 366 -23.97 26.11 -3.51
C LYS A 366 -22.48 26.05 -3.88
N VAL A 367 -22.05 26.85 -4.86
CA VAL A 367 -20.64 26.95 -5.25
C VAL A 367 -19.82 27.57 -4.13
N LYS A 368 -20.30 28.65 -3.51
CA LYS A 368 -19.63 29.30 -2.37
C LYS A 368 -19.42 28.33 -1.20
N ASP A 369 -20.42 27.52 -0.87
CA ASP A 369 -20.34 26.49 0.18
C ASP A 369 -19.32 25.38 -0.14
N MET A 370 -18.96 25.18 -1.42
CA MET A 370 -17.92 24.21 -1.81
C MET A 370 -16.49 24.77 -1.72
N PHE A 371 -16.33 26.10 -1.73
CA PHE A 371 -15.03 26.79 -1.66
C PHE A 371 -14.76 27.46 -0.31
N SER A 372 -15.73 27.46 0.59
CA SER A 372 -15.61 27.90 1.99
C SER A 372 -15.29 26.71 2.87
#